data_AF-A0A662SDT3-F1
#
_entry.id   AF-A0A662SDT3-F1
#
_cell.length_a   1.000
_cell.length_b   1.000
_cell.length_c   1.000
_cell.angle_alpha   90.00
_cell.angle_beta   90.00
_cell.angle_gamma   90.00
#
_symmetry.space_group_name_H-M   'P 1'
#
loop_
_entity.id
_entity.type
_entity.pdbx_description
1 polymer ?
#
loop_
_entity_poly.entity_id
_entity_poly.type
_entity_poly.pdbx_seq_one_letter_code
_entity_poly.pdbx_strand_id
1 'polypeptide(L)'
;MNGDPVQGLDPNRWEVILPEDCAGEKLKIDIQAYSRHRVEKFSQAFIAVRDQIVWSTYWDLRVAIEAAEEQPEGSHARLQIIEIVDRALREIDLNQVDDLDLYHSSLEKARGILRRGMRKFRGAAASGRLSVVSHSHLDLAWTWRLRDTGL
;
A
#
# COMPACT_ATOMS: atom_id res chain seq x y z
N MET A 1 -5.90 -18.84 -10.96
CA MET A 1 -4.60 -19.50 -10.77
C MET A 1 -4.83 -20.99 -10.71
N ASN A 2 -4.18 -21.77 -11.56
CA ASN A 2 -4.37 -23.22 -11.67
C ASN A 2 -5.85 -23.67 -11.83
N GLY A 3 -6.68 -22.82 -12.45
CA GLY A 3 -8.13 -23.02 -12.62
C GLY A 3 -9.01 -22.31 -11.59
N ASP A 4 -8.48 -21.94 -10.42
CA ASP A 4 -9.27 -21.33 -9.36
C ASP A 4 -9.21 -19.79 -9.38
N PRO A 5 -10.33 -19.07 -9.18
CA PRO A 5 -10.31 -17.61 -9.05
C PRO A 5 -9.66 -17.19 -7.73
N VAL A 6 -8.71 -16.26 -7.79
CA VAL A 6 -7.91 -15.85 -6.62
C VAL A 6 -8.09 -14.37 -6.25
N GLN A 7 -8.18 -13.47 -7.23
CA GLN A 7 -8.23 -12.04 -6.96
C GLN A 7 -8.88 -11.29 -8.13
N GLY A 8 -9.64 -10.24 -7.80
CA GLY A 8 -10.05 -9.23 -8.77
C GLY A 8 -8.91 -8.26 -9.08
N LEU A 9 -8.90 -7.77 -10.32
CA LEU A 9 -8.03 -6.69 -10.76
C LEU A 9 -8.90 -5.51 -11.21
N ASP A 10 -8.47 -4.31 -10.85
CA ASP A 10 -9.12 -3.07 -11.24
C ASP A 10 -8.05 -1.98 -11.47
N PRO A 11 -8.40 -0.83 -12.07
CA PRO A 11 -7.43 0.22 -12.36
C PRO A 11 -6.63 0.73 -11.14
N ASN A 12 -7.13 0.53 -9.91
CA ASN A 12 -6.45 0.91 -8.68
C ASN A 12 -5.67 -0.25 -8.04
N ARG A 13 -5.87 -1.49 -8.49
CA ARG A 13 -5.17 -2.69 -8.02
C ARG A 13 -4.81 -3.60 -9.19
N TRP A 14 -3.55 -3.49 -9.60
CA TRP A 14 -2.96 -4.21 -10.75
C TRP A 14 -1.97 -5.31 -10.31
N GLU A 15 -1.78 -5.50 -9.01
CA GLU A 15 -0.95 -6.55 -8.42
C GLU A 15 -1.79 -7.80 -8.07
N VAL A 16 -1.23 -8.98 -8.29
CA VAL A 16 -1.76 -10.26 -7.77
C VAL A 16 -0.74 -10.85 -6.84
N ILE A 17 -1.14 -11.17 -5.61
CA ILE A 17 -0.26 -11.83 -4.65
C ILE A 17 -0.23 -13.33 -4.95
N LEU A 18 0.97 -13.86 -5.20
CA LEU A 18 1.18 -15.30 -5.33
C LEU A 18 1.30 -15.92 -3.92
N PRO A 19 0.61 -17.05 -3.64
CA PRO A 19 0.74 -17.75 -2.37
C PRO A 19 2.19 -18.18 -2.08
N GLU A 20 2.60 -18.25 -0.81
CA GLU A 20 3.96 -18.66 -0.46
C GLU A 20 4.23 -20.15 -0.71
N ASP A 21 3.19 -20.98 -0.66
CA ASP A 21 3.27 -22.44 -0.80
C ASP A 21 3.51 -22.91 -2.24
N CYS A 22 3.40 -22.04 -3.24
CA CYS A 22 3.66 -22.37 -4.64
C CYS A 22 5.13 -22.17 -5.07
N ALA A 23 6.04 -21.90 -4.12
CA ALA A 23 7.45 -21.69 -4.40
C ALA A 23 8.08 -22.94 -5.05
N GLY A 24 8.71 -22.75 -6.22
CA GLY A 24 9.33 -23.84 -7.00
C GLY A 24 8.35 -24.57 -7.93
N GLU A 25 7.06 -24.26 -7.89
CA GLU A 25 6.05 -24.85 -8.76
C GLU A 25 5.84 -24.06 -10.05
N LYS A 26 5.32 -24.74 -11.08
CA LYS A 26 4.85 -24.07 -12.30
C LYS A 26 3.40 -23.65 -12.11
N LEU A 27 3.17 -22.35 -12.03
CA LEU A 27 1.83 -21.79 -11.97
C LEU A 27 1.26 -21.50 -13.35
N LYS A 28 -0.03 -21.79 -13.54
CA LYS A 28 -0.82 -21.28 -14.65
C LYS A 28 -1.67 -20.09 -14.20
N ILE A 29 -1.46 -18.94 -14.83
CA ILE A 29 -2.24 -17.72 -14.57
C ILE A 29 -3.12 -17.44 -15.78
N ASP A 30 -4.42 -17.58 -15.60
CA ASP A 30 -5.43 -17.21 -16.58
C ASP A 30 -6.02 -15.84 -16.14
N ILE A 31 -6.02 -14.85 -17.04
CA ILE A 31 -6.57 -13.51 -16.79
C ILE A 31 -7.86 -13.35 -17.60
N GLN A 32 -8.97 -13.15 -16.90
CA GLN A 32 -10.25 -12.79 -17.52
C GLN A 32 -10.42 -11.28 -17.45
N ALA A 33 -10.41 -10.61 -18.59
CA ALA A 33 -10.61 -9.16 -18.69
C ALA A 33 -11.96 -8.84 -19.34
N TYR A 34 -12.63 -7.81 -18.84
CA TYR A 34 -13.84 -7.26 -19.42
C TYR A 34 -13.57 -5.86 -19.96
N SER A 35 -14.05 -5.58 -21.17
CA SER A 35 -14.02 -4.26 -21.77
C SER A 35 -15.39 -3.91 -22.33
N ARG A 36 -15.83 -2.66 -22.09
CA ARG A 36 -17.14 -2.16 -22.52
C ARG A 36 -17.07 -1.16 -23.67
N HIS A 37 -16.08 -0.26 -23.66
CA HIS A 37 -16.01 0.87 -24.60
C HIS A 37 -14.64 1.05 -25.28
N ARG A 38 -13.56 0.51 -24.71
CA ARG A 38 -12.19 0.64 -25.22
C ARG A 38 -11.50 -0.70 -25.22
N VAL A 39 -10.88 -1.09 -26.34
CA VAL A 39 -10.07 -2.30 -26.36
C VAL A 39 -8.82 -2.07 -25.51
N GLU A 40 -8.87 -2.52 -24.26
CA GLU A 40 -7.70 -2.60 -23.40
C GLU A 40 -6.78 -3.69 -23.95
N LYS A 41 -5.50 -3.36 -24.08
CA LYS A 41 -4.48 -4.31 -24.54
C LYS A 41 -3.66 -4.74 -23.35
N PHE A 42 -3.51 -6.05 -23.18
CA PHE A 42 -2.50 -6.58 -22.30
C PHE A 42 -1.12 -6.19 -22.82
N SER A 43 -0.41 -5.35 -22.07
CA SER A 43 0.90 -4.83 -22.47
C SER A 43 2.02 -5.75 -21.97
N GLN A 44 2.13 -5.88 -20.64
CA GLN A 44 3.20 -6.61 -20.00
C GLN A 44 2.75 -7.07 -18.60
N ALA A 45 3.32 -8.17 -18.14
CA ALA A 45 3.30 -8.56 -16.75
C ALA A 45 4.73 -8.73 -16.24
N PHE A 46 4.92 -8.42 -14.97
CA PHE A 46 6.18 -8.62 -14.26
C PHE A 46 5.92 -9.52 -13.05
N ILE A 47 6.90 -10.34 -12.74
CA ILE A 47 6.98 -11.02 -11.44
C ILE A 47 8.08 -10.33 -10.64
N ALA A 48 7.77 -9.97 -9.41
CA ALA A 48 8.70 -9.32 -8.51
C ALA A 48 8.49 -9.84 -7.10
N VAL A 49 9.57 -9.90 -6.34
CA VAL A 49 9.50 -10.11 -4.89
C VAL A 49 9.36 -8.73 -4.26
N ARG A 50 8.28 -8.54 -3.49
CA ARG A 50 8.09 -7.30 -2.75
C ARG A 50 9.04 -7.26 -1.57
N ASP A 51 9.95 -6.29 -1.58
CA ASP A 51 10.74 -5.96 -0.41
C ASP A 51 9.82 -5.38 0.68
N GLN A 52 9.58 -6.17 1.72
CA GLN A 52 8.61 -5.84 2.76
C GLN A 52 9.08 -4.67 3.64
N ILE A 53 10.39 -4.50 3.86
CA ILE A 53 10.89 -3.39 4.66
C ILE A 53 10.80 -2.08 3.90
N VAL A 54 11.12 -2.07 2.60
CA VAL A 54 10.95 -0.91 1.73
C VAL A 54 9.46 -0.53 1.65
N TRP A 55 8.60 -1.50 1.35
CA TRP A 55 7.15 -1.29 1.25
C TRP A 55 6.56 -0.70 2.54
N SER A 56 6.87 -1.30 3.69
CA SER A 56 6.39 -0.80 4.98
C SER A 56 6.95 0.58 5.30
N THR A 57 8.23 0.86 5.01
CA THR A 57 8.82 2.19 5.24
C THR A 57 8.12 3.26 4.41
N TYR A 58 7.88 2.98 3.13
CA TYR A 58 7.17 3.88 2.23
C TYR A 58 5.78 4.24 2.79
N TRP A 59 4.98 3.24 3.15
CA TRP A 59 3.62 3.49 3.65
C TRP A 59 3.60 4.13 5.04
N ASP A 60 4.51 3.74 5.94
CA ASP A 60 4.65 4.37 7.26
C ASP A 60 4.90 5.88 7.11
N LEU A 61 5.80 6.28 6.20
CA LEU A 61 6.12 7.69 5.91
C LEU A 61 4.98 8.39 5.17
N ARG A 62 4.40 7.75 4.15
CA ARG A 62 3.32 8.33 3.35
C ARG A 62 2.13 8.69 4.22
N VAL A 63 1.68 7.76 5.07
CA VAL A 63 0.56 7.98 6.00
C VAL A 63 0.89 9.09 7.00
N ALA A 64 2.13 9.19 7.49
CA ALA A 64 2.53 10.27 8.39
C ALA A 64 2.50 11.65 7.70
N ILE A 65 2.94 11.73 6.44
CA ILE A 65 2.90 12.97 5.65
C ILE A 65 1.45 13.38 5.39
N GLU A 66 0.61 12.46 4.90
CA GLU A 66 -0.81 12.72 4.65
C GLU A 66 -1.54 13.13 5.94
N ALA A 67 -1.25 12.48 7.07
CA ALA A 67 -1.80 12.87 8.36
C ALA A 67 -1.40 14.29 8.79
N ALA A 68 -0.21 14.77 8.39
CA ALA A 68 0.23 16.14 8.64
C ALA A 68 -0.44 17.14 7.68
N GLU A 69 -0.72 16.75 6.45
CA GLU A 69 -1.45 17.56 5.46
C GLU A 69 -2.91 17.81 5.88
N GLU A 70 -3.53 16.83 6.55
CA GLU A 70 -4.88 16.96 7.13
C GLU A 70 -4.92 17.85 8.39
N GLN A 71 -3.78 18.26 8.95
CA GLN A 71 -3.75 19.20 10.07
C GLN A 71 -3.83 20.66 9.60
N PRO A 72 -4.42 21.57 10.39
CA PRO A 72 -4.43 22.99 10.05
C PRO A 72 -3.02 23.53 9.77
N GLU A 73 -2.90 24.36 8.75
CA GLU A 73 -1.64 24.99 8.37
C GLU A 73 -1.06 25.81 9.54
N GLY A 74 0.25 25.69 9.77
CA GLY A 74 0.94 26.33 10.90
C GLY A 74 0.66 25.73 12.28
N SER A 75 -0.20 24.71 12.40
CA SER A 75 -0.48 24.10 13.71
C SER A 75 0.74 23.39 14.30
N HIS A 76 0.82 23.39 15.63
CA HIS A 76 1.89 22.69 16.36
C HIS A 76 1.90 21.18 16.04
N ALA A 77 0.71 20.57 15.91
CA ALA A 77 0.58 19.16 15.54
C ALA A 77 1.19 18.86 14.17
N ARG A 78 0.88 19.68 13.15
CA ARG A 78 1.47 19.57 11.82
C ARG A 78 3.00 19.64 11.87
N LEU A 79 3.54 20.66 12.54
CA LEU A 79 4.98 20.87 12.67
C LEU A 79 5.67 19.70 13.38
N GLN A 80 5.07 19.14 14.43
CA GLN A 80 5.62 17.98 15.13
C GLN A 80 5.67 16.73 14.25
N ILE A 81 4.62 16.45 13.49
CA ILE A 81 4.60 15.29 12.57
C ILE A 81 5.67 15.46 11.50
N ILE A 82 5.75 16.64 10.87
CA ILE A 82 6.77 16.97 9.86
C ILE A 82 8.19 16.80 10.44
N GLU A 83 8.44 17.27 11.66
CA GLU A 83 9.75 17.12 12.29
C GLU A 83 10.11 15.65 12.56
N ILE A 84 9.15 14.82 12.98
CA ILE A 84 9.37 13.38 13.15
C ILE A 84 9.70 12.72 11.81
N VAL A 85 8.97 13.07 10.75
CA VAL A 85 9.19 12.54 9.39
C VAL A 85 10.55 13.00 8.85
N ASP A 86 10.92 14.27 8.99
CA ASP A 86 12.23 14.80 8.56
C ASP A 86 13.38 14.03 9.21
N ARG A 87 13.30 13.80 10.53
CA ARG A 87 14.31 13.01 11.25
C ARG A 87 14.38 11.57 10.77
N ALA A 88 13.24 10.95 10.44
CA ALA A 88 13.22 9.59 9.90
C ALA A 88 13.83 9.53 8.49
N LEU A 89 13.49 10.49 7.61
CA LEU A 89 14.01 10.55 6.24
C LEU A 89 15.53 10.74 6.20
N ARG A 90 16.11 11.52 7.12
CA ARG A 90 17.57 11.72 7.20
C ARG A 90 18.38 10.45 7.47
N GLU A 91 17.75 9.41 8.03
CA GLU A 91 18.42 8.13 8.25
C GLU A 91 18.41 7.23 7.02
N ILE A 92 17.56 7.50 6.03
CA ILE A 92 17.45 6.66 4.83
C ILE A 92 18.62 6.98 3.91
N ASP A 93 19.52 6.02 3.73
CA ASP A 93 20.64 6.16 2.81
C ASP A 93 20.29 5.62 1.43
N LEU A 94 20.07 6.52 0.48
CA LEU A 94 19.78 6.17 -0.91
C LEU A 94 21.05 5.96 -1.76
N ASN A 95 22.25 6.20 -1.21
CA ASN A 95 23.51 6.02 -1.94
C ASN A 95 24.02 4.58 -1.89
N GLN A 96 23.52 3.78 -0.95
CA GLN A 96 23.95 2.39 -0.71
C GLN A 96 22.85 1.39 -1.04
N VAL A 97 21.95 1.71 -1.98
CA VAL A 97 20.83 0.82 -2.36
C VAL A 97 21.26 -0.54 -2.90
N ASP A 98 22.48 -0.64 -3.41
CA ASP A 98 23.07 -1.90 -3.90
C ASP A 98 23.54 -2.81 -2.76
N ASP A 99 23.81 -2.27 -1.57
CA ASP A 99 24.10 -3.03 -0.35
C ASP A 99 22.80 -3.17 0.47
N LEU A 100 22.09 -4.28 0.24
CA LEU A 100 20.78 -4.50 0.85
C LEU A 100 20.83 -4.51 2.39
N ASP A 101 21.89 -5.01 3.01
CA ASP A 101 22.01 -5.08 4.46
C ASP A 101 22.16 -3.67 5.05
N LEU A 102 23.02 -2.84 4.46
CA LEU A 102 23.17 -1.44 4.86
C LEU A 102 21.91 -0.62 4.59
N TYR A 103 21.32 -0.80 3.42
CA TYR A 103 20.09 -0.12 3.03
C TYR A 103 18.93 -0.48 3.97
N HIS A 104 18.69 -1.78 4.23
CA HIS A 104 17.68 -2.25 5.16
C HIS A 104 17.93 -1.73 6.58
N SER A 105 19.18 -1.75 7.05
CA SER A 105 19.53 -1.19 8.36
C SER A 105 19.17 0.31 8.46
N SER A 106 19.37 1.08 7.39
CA SER A 106 18.97 2.49 7.32
C SER A 106 17.45 2.67 7.44
N LEU A 107 16.67 1.81 6.76
CA LEU A 107 15.21 1.81 6.82
C LEU A 107 14.69 1.42 8.22
N GLU A 108 15.29 0.42 8.86
CA GLU A 108 14.93 0.02 10.23
C GLU A 108 15.13 1.16 11.23
N LYS A 109 16.24 1.90 11.10
CA LYS A 109 16.53 3.08 11.92
C LYS A 109 15.46 4.16 11.69
N ALA A 110 15.18 4.50 10.44
CA ALA A 110 14.15 5.47 10.05
C ALA A 110 12.78 5.12 10.63
N ARG A 111 12.31 3.88 10.42
CA ARG A 111 11.05 3.37 10.99
C ARG A 111 11.06 3.39 12.52
N GLY A 112 12.20 3.09 13.14
CA GLY A 112 12.40 3.18 14.58
C GLY A 112 12.19 4.60 15.10
N ILE A 113 12.74 5.62 14.43
CA ILE A 113 12.56 7.04 14.76
C ILE A 113 11.10 7.42 14.61
N LEU A 114 10.49 7.14 13.45
CA LEU A 114 9.10 7.46 13.15
C LEU A 114 8.17 6.85 14.21
N ARG A 115 8.29 5.54 14.47
CA ARG A 115 7.45 4.83 15.44
C ARG A 115 7.59 5.35 16.87
N ARG A 116 8.80 5.75 17.29
CA ARG A 116 9.03 6.35 18.61
C ARG A 116 8.49 7.78 18.68
N GLY A 117 8.68 8.57 17.62
CA GLY A 117 8.16 9.92 17.50
C GLY A 117 6.63 9.92 17.57
N MET A 118 5.97 9.13 16.73
CA MET A 118 4.51 9.02 16.69
C MET A 118 3.91 8.47 17.99
N ARG A 119 4.62 7.60 18.73
CA ARG A 119 4.17 7.16 20.07
C ARG A 119 4.24 8.26 21.12
N LYS A 120 5.21 9.17 21.01
CA LYS A 120 5.37 10.31 21.93
C LYS A 120 4.50 11.49 21.53
N PHE A 121 4.15 11.59 20.26
CA PHE A 121 3.22 12.58 19.74
C PHE A 121 1.90 12.47 20.49
N ARG A 122 1.59 13.52 21.25
CA ARG A 122 0.29 13.69 21.87
C ARG A 122 -0.50 14.60 20.95
N GLY A 123 -1.29 14.00 20.05
CA GLY A 123 -2.30 14.75 19.30
C GLY A 123 -3.27 15.45 20.25
N ALA A 124 -4.09 16.35 19.72
CA ALA A 124 -5.18 16.95 20.49
C ALA A 124 -6.01 15.84 21.14
N ALA A 125 -6.30 15.98 22.45
CA ALA A 125 -7.10 15.00 23.16
C ALA A 125 -8.49 14.92 22.51
N ALA A 126 -8.74 13.88 21.73
CA ALA A 126 -10.04 13.60 21.15
C ALA A 126 -10.79 12.62 22.05
N SER A 127 -11.90 13.05 22.64
CA SER A 127 -12.77 12.22 23.48
C SER A 127 -13.77 11.42 22.63
N GLY A 128 -13.30 10.72 21.61
CA GLY A 128 -14.14 10.02 20.64
C GLY A 128 -13.66 8.59 20.34
N ARG A 129 -14.59 7.72 19.93
CA ARG A 129 -14.27 6.36 19.46
C ARG A 129 -14.39 6.30 17.94
N LEU A 130 -13.31 5.96 17.25
CA LEU A 130 -13.34 5.63 15.83
C LEU A 130 -13.64 4.14 15.66
N SER A 131 -14.56 3.80 14.76
CA SER A 131 -14.79 2.43 14.31
C SER A 131 -14.72 2.42 12.80
N VAL A 132 -13.90 1.53 12.25
CA VAL A 132 -13.71 1.38 10.80
C VAL A 132 -14.34 0.07 10.38
N VAL A 133 -15.28 0.13 9.42
CA VAL A 133 -15.96 -1.03 8.85
C VAL A 133 -15.68 -1.04 7.35
N SER A 134 -15.10 -2.14 6.87
CA SER A 134 -14.91 -2.37 5.45
C SER A 134 -16.21 -2.88 4.83
N HIS A 135 -16.56 -2.36 3.66
CA HIS A 135 -17.64 -2.88 2.83
C HIS A 135 -17.21 -2.83 1.35
N SER A 136 -17.78 -3.71 0.55
CA SER A 136 -17.67 -3.67 -0.91
C SER A 136 -19.08 -3.56 -1.47
N HIS A 137 -19.37 -2.46 -2.17
CA HIS A 137 -20.65 -2.28 -2.84
C HIS A 137 -20.53 -2.80 -4.27
N LEU A 138 -21.46 -3.66 -4.68
CA LEU A 138 -21.57 -4.16 -6.05
C LEU A 138 -23.02 -4.04 -6.50
N ASP A 139 -23.25 -3.19 -7.50
CA ASP A 139 -24.56 -3.07 -8.12
C ASP A 139 -24.90 -4.32 -8.96
N LEU A 140 -26.13 -4.81 -8.84
CA LEU A 140 -26.55 -6.03 -9.55
C LEU A 140 -26.78 -5.79 -11.05
N ALA A 141 -27.30 -4.61 -11.40
CA ALA A 141 -27.51 -4.18 -12.78
C ALA A 141 -27.55 -2.65 -12.84
N TRP A 142 -26.45 -2.03 -13.25
CA TRP A 142 -26.38 -0.58 -13.42
C TRP A 142 -25.76 -0.21 -14.77
N THR A 143 -24.44 -0.34 -14.87
CA THR A 143 -23.69 -0.14 -16.12
C THR A 143 -23.11 -1.46 -16.63
N TRP A 144 -23.71 -2.59 -16.26
CA TRP A 144 -23.37 -3.92 -16.79
C TRP A 144 -24.62 -4.81 -16.76
N ARG A 145 -24.61 -5.91 -17.51
CA ARG A 145 -25.72 -6.86 -17.52
C ARG A 145 -25.61 -7.78 -16.31
N LEU A 146 -26.74 -8.33 -15.86
CA LEU A 146 -26.79 -9.27 -14.73
C LEU A 146 -25.84 -10.47 -14.90
N ARG A 147 -25.70 -10.98 -16.13
CA ARG A 147 -24.78 -12.07 -16.48
C ARG A 147 -23.30 -11.73 -16.27
N ASP A 148 -22.97 -10.44 -16.26
CA ASP A 148 -21.61 -9.95 -16.09
C ASP A 148 -21.26 -9.81 -14.58
N THR A 149 -22.26 -9.92 -13.68
CA THR A 149 -22.12 -9.83 -12.21
C THR A 149 -21.65 -11.15 -11.58
N GLY A 150 -21.59 -12.25 -12.34
CA GLY A 150 -21.05 -13.54 -11.88
C GLY A 150 -21.89 -14.26 -10.81
N LEU A 151 -23.16 -13.87 -10.65
CA LEU A 151 -24.17 -14.53 -9.82
C LEU A 151 -24.89 -15.64 -10.59
#